data_AF-A0A653PKM2-F1
#
_entry.id   AF-A0A653PKM2-F1
#
_cell.length_a   1.000
_cell.length_b   1.000
_cell.length_c   1.000
_cell.angle_alpha   90.00
_cell.angle_beta   90.00
_cell.angle_gamma   90.00
#
_symmetry.space_group_name_H-M   'P 1'
#
loop_
_entity.id
_entity.type
_entity.pdbx_description
1 polymer ?
#
loop_
_entity_poly.entity_id
_entity_poly.type
_entity_poly.pdbx_seq_one_letter_code
_entity_poly.pdbx_strand_id
1 'polypeptide(L)'
;MRLLSSNEADWERRHPVTLLFFLFSHLFILTYIHDVTVFVIGLVLLLMLERRFPWTMLIVLIAFALVSVFPALFGWELSLTYIWRQLLKLATFLLGMLWISRIVRLERLLPLLYKWPRSTSLLYGAWALIPSMERAVRQSLRSHPKKAWQEAIEIGINSQRHEPRFAVEPMRRFRFEDVLQLFMIGLIGYVSLEWTIIPWLIYPYVTKGGVRDAMAFYR
;
A
#
# COMPACT_ATOMS: atom_id res chain seq x y z
N MET A 1 0.69 -21.84 4.46
CA MET A 1 -0.75 -21.62 4.27
C MET A 1 -0.96 -20.48 3.27
N ARG A 2 -1.55 -20.78 2.10
CA ARG A 2 -1.76 -19.88 0.93
C ARG A 2 -3.11 -19.12 0.99
N LEU A 3 -3.64 -18.88 2.20
CA LEU A 3 -5.04 -18.47 2.46
C LEU A 3 -5.41 -17.05 1.97
N LEU A 4 -4.44 -16.23 1.57
CA LEU A 4 -4.65 -14.83 1.15
C LEU A 4 -4.13 -14.53 -0.26
N SER A 5 -3.37 -15.45 -0.87
CA SER A 5 -2.84 -15.25 -2.22
C SER A 5 -3.93 -15.33 -3.29
N SER A 6 -5.04 -16.03 -3.03
CA SER A 6 -6.17 -16.07 -3.97
C SER A 6 -6.87 -14.73 -4.10
N ASN A 7 -6.88 -13.94 -3.02
CA ASN A 7 -7.54 -12.65 -3.00
C ASN A 7 -6.70 -11.59 -3.73
N GLU A 8 -5.39 -11.57 -3.50
CA GLU A 8 -4.45 -10.74 -4.29
C GLU A 8 -4.62 -11.00 -5.79
N ALA A 9 -4.73 -12.27 -6.20
CA ALA A 9 -4.94 -12.65 -7.60
C ALA A 9 -6.31 -12.20 -8.18
N ASP A 10 -7.37 -12.16 -7.36
CA ASP A 10 -8.69 -11.66 -7.78
C ASP A 10 -8.70 -10.14 -7.94
N TRP A 11 -7.99 -9.41 -7.07
CA TRP A 11 -7.83 -7.96 -7.16
C TRP A 11 -6.91 -7.55 -8.32
N GLU A 12 -5.85 -8.32 -8.60
CA GLU A 12 -4.96 -8.11 -9.75
C GLU A 12 -5.69 -8.19 -11.10
N ARG A 13 -6.80 -8.92 -11.18
CA ARG A 13 -7.61 -9.08 -12.40
C ARG A 13 -8.64 -7.98 -12.60
N ARG A 14 -8.83 -7.10 -11.62
CA ARG A 14 -9.81 -6.01 -11.71
C ARG A 14 -9.32 -4.90 -12.62
N HIS A 15 -10.28 -4.17 -13.17
CA HIS A 15 -9.98 -3.07 -14.08
C HIS A 15 -9.20 -1.95 -13.34
N PRO A 16 -8.15 -1.36 -13.95
CA PRO A 16 -7.32 -0.34 -13.30
C PRO A 16 -8.08 0.86 -12.74
N VAL A 17 -9.17 1.30 -13.40
CA VAL A 17 -10.03 2.39 -12.90
C VAL A 17 -10.70 2.01 -11.59
N THR A 18 -11.14 0.76 -11.45
CA THR A 18 -11.76 0.28 -10.22
C THR A 18 -10.76 0.22 -9.07
N LEU A 19 -9.52 -0.18 -9.36
CA LEU A 19 -8.41 -0.16 -8.39
C LEU A 19 -8.07 1.28 -7.97
N LEU A 20 -8.05 2.21 -8.93
CA LEU A 20 -7.81 3.63 -8.65
C LEU A 20 -8.93 4.21 -7.79
N PHE A 21 -10.19 3.91 -8.12
CA PHE A 21 -11.34 4.35 -7.35
C PHE A 21 -11.35 3.78 -5.93
N PHE A 22 -10.95 2.52 -5.77
CA PHE A 22 -10.77 1.90 -4.46
C PHE A 22 -9.68 2.62 -3.65
N LEU A 23 -8.54 2.95 -4.26
CA LEU A 23 -7.48 3.72 -3.62
C LEU A 23 -7.96 5.11 -3.20
N PHE A 24 -8.67 5.85 -4.06
CA PHE A 24 -9.21 7.16 -3.70
C PHE A 24 -10.25 7.07 -2.58
N SER A 25 -11.14 6.08 -2.65
CA SER A 25 -12.11 5.83 -1.59
C SER A 25 -11.42 5.51 -0.26
N HIS A 26 -10.33 4.73 -0.29
CA HIS A 26 -9.51 4.46 0.89
C HIS A 26 -8.91 5.73 1.48
N LEU A 27 -8.30 6.58 0.65
CA LEU A 27 -7.70 7.85 1.08
C LEU A 27 -8.75 8.81 1.64
N PHE A 28 -9.94 8.83 1.05
CA PHE A 28 -11.08 9.58 1.56
C PHE A 28 -11.46 9.08 2.96
N ILE A 29 -11.59 7.77 3.15
CA ILE A 29 -11.89 7.17 4.46
C ILE A 29 -10.80 7.50 5.49
N LEU A 30 -9.52 7.38 5.12
CA LEU A 30 -8.40 7.74 6.00
C LEU A 30 -8.47 9.20 6.49
N THR A 31 -9.02 10.09 5.65
CA THR A 31 -9.10 11.52 5.94
C THR A 31 -10.32 11.86 6.81
N TYR A 32 -11.46 11.22 6.57
CA TYR A 32 -12.76 11.59 7.14
C TYR A 32 -13.29 10.64 8.21
N ILE A 33 -12.56 9.58 8.56
CA ILE A 33 -13.02 8.63 9.56
C ILE A 33 -13.13 9.27 10.96
N HIS A 34 -14.30 9.10 11.58
CA HIS A 34 -14.55 9.56 12.95
C HIS A 34 -13.90 8.63 13.99
N ASP A 35 -14.06 7.31 13.82
CA ASP A 35 -13.57 6.30 14.77
C ASP A 35 -12.17 5.75 14.43
N VAL A 36 -11.19 6.66 14.45
CA VAL A 36 -9.77 6.35 14.16
C VAL A 36 -9.25 5.18 15.00
N THR A 37 -9.65 5.09 16.28
CA THR A 37 -9.22 4.03 17.20
C THR A 37 -9.67 2.64 16.75
N VAL A 38 -10.95 2.50 16.39
CA VAL A 38 -11.52 1.22 15.92
C VAL A 38 -10.81 0.79 14.63
N PHE A 39 -10.51 1.75 13.76
CA PHE A 39 -9.81 1.47 12.52
C PHE A 39 -8.38 0.97 12.74
N VAL A 40 -7.62 1.62 13.62
CA VAL A 40 -6.26 1.17 13.98
C VAL A 40 -6.29 -0.23 14.57
N ILE A 41 -7.20 -0.50 15.52
CA ILE A 41 -7.32 -1.84 16.14
C ILE A 41 -7.65 -2.88 15.06
N GLY A 42 -8.62 -2.59 14.20
CA GLY A 42 -9.00 -3.46 13.09
C GLY A 42 -7.84 -3.75 12.14
N LEU A 43 -7.07 -2.72 11.76
CA LEU A 43 -5.88 -2.86 10.92
C LEU A 43 -4.79 -3.69 11.60
N VAL A 44 -4.51 -3.46 12.89
CA VAL A 44 -3.52 -4.24 13.64
C VAL A 44 -3.93 -5.71 13.69
N LEU A 45 -5.17 -6.00 14.11
CA LEU A 45 -5.69 -7.37 14.18
C LEU A 45 -5.62 -8.06 12.83
N LEU A 46 -6.06 -7.37 11.78
CA LEU A 46 -6.04 -7.89 10.42
C LEU A 46 -4.60 -8.18 9.97
N LEU A 47 -3.68 -7.23 10.10
CA LEU A 47 -2.28 -7.40 9.70
C LEU A 47 -1.55 -8.48 10.52
N MET A 48 -1.91 -8.67 11.79
CA MET A 48 -1.42 -9.77 12.62
C MET A 48 -1.98 -11.11 12.17
N LEU A 49 -3.26 -11.18 11.83
CA LEU A 49 -3.91 -12.39 11.32
C LEU A 49 -3.31 -12.82 9.96
N GLU A 50 -2.93 -11.84 9.13
CA GLU A 50 -2.16 -12.08 7.90
C GLU A 50 -0.70 -12.50 8.16
N ARG A 51 -0.22 -12.50 9.42
CA ARG A 51 1.17 -12.74 9.85
C ARG A 51 2.19 -11.85 9.13
N ARG A 52 1.80 -10.64 8.76
CA ARG A 52 2.62 -9.71 7.99
C ARG A 52 2.70 -8.34 8.65
N PHE A 53 2.62 -8.30 9.97
CA PHE A 53 2.74 -7.05 10.72
C PHE A 53 4.17 -6.49 10.59
N PRO A 54 4.36 -5.26 10.06
CA PRO A 54 5.69 -4.69 9.88
C PRO A 54 6.18 -4.09 11.19
N TRP A 55 7.00 -4.84 11.93
CA TRP A 55 7.60 -4.37 13.18
C TRP A 55 8.38 -3.05 13.03
N THR A 56 8.94 -2.78 11.85
CA THR A 56 9.62 -1.52 11.54
C THR A 56 8.70 -0.30 11.63
N MET A 57 7.40 -0.43 11.36
CA MET A 57 6.44 0.68 11.49
C MET A 57 6.18 1.03 12.96
N LEU A 58 6.28 0.05 13.87
CA LEU A 58 6.19 0.30 15.31
C LEU A 58 7.32 1.22 15.77
N ILE A 59 8.54 1.02 15.23
CA ILE A 59 9.70 1.86 15.53
C ILE A 59 9.44 3.32 15.11
N VAL A 60 8.84 3.53 13.93
CA VAL A 60 8.47 4.87 13.45
C VAL A 60 7.45 5.54 14.39
N LEU A 61 6.45 4.80 14.85
CA LEU A 61 5.44 5.30 15.79
C LEU A 61 6.06 5.64 17.15
N ILE A 62 6.96 4.80 17.67
CA ILE A 62 7.69 5.05 18.92
C ILE A 62 8.59 6.28 18.78
N ALA A 63 9.35 6.38 17.68
CA ALA A 63 10.20 7.54 17.42
C ALA A 63 9.38 8.83 17.36
N PHE A 64 8.23 8.82 16.68
CA PHE A 64 7.32 9.95 16.66
C PHE A 64 6.81 10.32 18.06
N ALA A 65 6.42 9.34 18.88
CA ALA A 65 5.99 9.57 20.25
C ALA A 65 7.09 10.24 21.09
N LEU A 66 8.32 9.73 21.01
CA LEU A 66 9.47 10.28 21.73
C LEU A 66 9.77 11.72 21.32
N VAL A 67 9.82 12.00 20.02
CA VAL A 67 10.04 13.35 19.49
C VAL A 67 8.91 14.30 19.91
N SER A 68 7.67 13.82 19.93
CA SER A 68 6.50 14.63 20.31
C SER A 68 6.47 15.00 21.80
N VAL A 69 7.06 14.17 22.66
CA VAL A 69 7.14 14.42 24.12
C VAL A 69 8.42 15.17 24.51
N PHE A 70 9.44 15.18 23.64
CA PHE A 70 10.72 15.84 23.88
C PHE A 70 10.62 17.31 24.34
N PRO A 71 9.72 18.17 23.80
CA PRO A 71 9.58 19.55 24.27
C PRO A 71 9.21 19.68 25.76
N ALA A 72 8.59 18.66 26.37
CA ALA A 72 8.29 18.66 27.80
C ALA A 72 9.55 18.81 28.66
N LEU A 73 10.69 18.29 28.19
CA LEU A 73 11.97 18.38 28.89
C LEU A 73 12.48 19.83 29.00
N PHE A 74 11.96 20.73 28.15
CA PHE A 74 12.28 22.16 28.15
C PHE A 74 11.18 23.01 28.82
N GLY A 75 10.25 22.38 29.55
CA GLY A 75 9.20 23.07 30.30
C GLY A 75 8.00 23.53 29.46
N TRP A 76 7.82 23.01 28.25
CA TRP A 76 6.64 23.32 27.43
C TRP A 76 5.40 22.56 27.94
N GLU A 77 4.27 23.24 28.02
CA GLU A 77 2.99 22.59 28.31
C GLU A 77 2.53 21.73 27.13
N LEU A 78 2.42 20.42 27.35
CA LEU A 78 2.00 19.46 26.32
C LEU A 78 0.62 18.91 26.61
N SER A 79 -0.23 18.90 25.57
CA SER A 79 -1.49 18.15 25.59
C SER A 79 -1.25 16.70 25.17
N LEU A 80 -1.20 15.79 26.15
CA LEU A 80 -1.08 14.35 25.89
C LEU A 80 -2.21 13.83 24.99
N THR A 81 -3.44 14.35 25.16
CA THR A 81 -4.59 14.02 24.33
C THR A 81 -4.36 14.39 22.86
N TYR A 82 -3.73 15.52 22.60
CA TYR A 82 -3.40 15.95 21.24
C TYR A 82 -2.33 15.06 20.61
N ILE A 83 -1.25 14.77 21.35
CA ILE A 83 -0.18 13.87 20.90
C ILE A 83 -0.74 12.48 20.59
N TRP A 84 -1.60 11.96 21.47
CA TRP A 84 -2.26 10.66 21.27
C TRP A 84 -3.13 10.64 20.00
N ARG A 85 -3.93 11.69 19.75
CA ARG A 85 -4.73 11.79 18.52
C ARG A 85 -3.86 11.87 17.27
N GLN A 86 -2.75 12.61 17.31
CA GLN A 86 -1.81 12.65 16.19
C GLN A 86 -1.15 11.30 15.94
N LEU A 87 -0.74 10.62 17.00
CA LEU A 87 -0.15 9.28 16.91
C LEU A 87 -1.14 8.27 16.33
N LEU A 88 -2.41 8.32 16.73
CA LEU A 88 -3.47 7.50 16.13
C LEU A 88 -3.68 7.82 14.65
N LYS A 89 -3.74 9.10 14.26
CA LYS A 89 -3.86 9.48 12.84
C LYS A 89 -2.67 8.99 12.02
N LEU A 90 -1.46 9.14 12.54
CA LEU A 90 -0.24 8.64 11.91
C LEU A 90 -0.26 7.11 11.77
N ALA A 91 -0.63 6.39 12.84
CA ALA A 91 -0.77 4.94 12.81
C ALA A 91 -1.81 4.49 11.79
N THR A 92 -2.94 5.18 11.73
CA THR A 92 -4.02 4.91 10.76
C THR A 92 -3.52 5.09 9.33
N PHE A 93 -2.81 6.19 9.06
CA PHE A 93 -2.23 6.44 7.74
C PHE A 93 -1.21 5.38 7.36
N LEU A 94 -0.23 5.10 8.23
CA LEU A 94 0.84 4.15 7.93
C LEU A 94 0.30 2.71 7.75
N LEU A 95 -0.55 2.25 8.68
CA LEU A 95 -1.12 0.91 8.62
C LEU A 95 -2.13 0.78 7.48
N GLY A 96 -2.93 1.82 7.23
CA GLY A 96 -3.88 1.86 6.11
C GLY A 96 -3.16 1.82 4.77
N MET A 97 -2.12 2.65 4.58
CA MET A 97 -1.30 2.64 3.37
C MET A 97 -0.55 1.33 3.16
N LEU A 98 -0.08 0.70 4.24
CA LEU A 98 0.52 -0.63 4.16
C LEU A 98 -0.52 -1.67 3.71
N TRP A 99 -1.72 -1.61 4.27
CA TRP A 99 -2.80 -2.53 3.92
C TRP A 99 -3.26 -2.37 2.47
N ILE A 100 -3.50 -1.13 2.01
CA ILE A 100 -3.93 -0.86 0.62
C ILE A 100 -2.86 -1.24 -0.41
N SER A 101 -1.56 -1.05 -0.10
CA SER A 101 -0.46 -1.39 -1.01
C SER A 101 -0.37 -2.89 -1.33
N ARG A 102 -0.99 -3.73 -0.51
CA ARG A 102 -1.09 -5.19 -0.75
C ARG A 102 -2.21 -5.54 -1.71
N ILE A 103 -3.33 -4.83 -1.62
CA ILE A 103 -4.50 -5.05 -2.45
C ILE A 103 -4.31 -4.41 -3.82
N VAL A 104 -3.74 -3.21 -3.85
CA VAL A 104 -3.52 -2.41 -5.06
C VAL A 104 -2.03 -2.29 -5.32
N ARG A 105 -1.52 -3.04 -6.31
CA ARG A 105 -0.17 -2.82 -6.81
C ARG A 105 -0.13 -1.58 -7.69
N LEU A 106 0.79 -0.67 -7.38
CA LEU A 106 0.94 0.59 -8.11
C LEU A 106 1.20 0.36 -9.61
N GLU A 107 1.90 -0.71 -9.96
CA GLU A 107 2.17 -1.14 -11.34
C GLU A 107 0.90 -1.34 -12.16
N ARG A 108 -0.20 -1.76 -11.53
CA ARG A 108 -1.49 -1.99 -12.21
C ARG A 108 -2.23 -0.70 -12.56
N LEU A 109 -1.82 0.43 -11.98
CA LEU A 109 -2.38 1.75 -12.33
C LEU A 109 -1.65 2.37 -13.53
N LEU A 110 -0.49 1.84 -13.92
CA LEU A 110 0.31 2.35 -15.03
C LEU A 110 -0.40 2.35 -16.40
N PRO A 111 -1.27 1.38 -16.75
CA PRO A 111 -2.07 1.45 -17.97
C PRO A 111 -2.97 2.69 -18.07
N LEU A 112 -3.36 3.30 -16.94
CA LEU A 112 -4.13 4.56 -16.94
C LEU A 112 -3.33 5.74 -17.50
N LEU A 113 -2.00 5.67 -17.40
CA LEU A 113 -1.07 6.66 -17.92
C LEU A 113 -0.72 6.43 -19.39
N TYR A 114 -1.40 5.51 -20.10
CA TYR A 114 -1.17 5.24 -21.52
C TYR A 114 -1.33 6.49 -22.40
N LYS A 115 -2.23 7.42 -22.02
CA LYS A 115 -2.40 8.70 -22.72
C LYS A 115 -1.24 9.69 -22.51
N TRP A 116 -0.30 9.37 -21.63
CA TRP A 116 0.83 10.24 -21.24
C TRP A 116 2.17 9.52 -21.45
N PRO A 117 2.51 9.11 -22.69
CA PRO A 117 3.58 8.14 -22.98
C PRO A 117 4.97 8.53 -22.44
N ARG A 118 5.27 9.83 -22.36
CA ARG A 118 6.53 10.32 -21.76
C ARG A 118 6.57 10.10 -20.25
N SER A 119 5.47 10.38 -19.55
CA SER A 119 5.37 10.18 -18.10
C SER A 119 5.32 8.69 -17.75
N THR A 120 4.61 7.88 -18.53
CA THR A 120 4.59 6.43 -18.36
C THR A 120 5.99 5.85 -18.54
N SER A 121 6.72 6.21 -19.60
CA SER A 121 8.09 5.72 -19.82
C SER A 121 9.06 6.11 -18.72
N LEU A 122 8.93 7.31 -18.14
CA LEU A 122 9.77 7.76 -17.03
C LEU A 122 9.44 7.04 -15.73
N LEU A 123 8.15 6.87 -15.41
CA LEU A 123 7.70 6.11 -14.24
C LEU A 123 8.07 4.64 -14.35
N TYR A 124 7.89 4.02 -15.52
CA TYR A 124 8.32 2.64 -15.77
C TYR A 124 9.84 2.49 -15.67
N GLY A 125 10.59 3.41 -16.28
CA GLY A 125 12.05 3.45 -16.17
C GLY A 125 12.45 3.52 -14.71
N ALA A 126 11.99 4.53 -13.97
CA ALA A 126 12.31 4.72 -12.55
C ALA A 126 11.91 3.53 -11.68
N TRP A 127 10.73 2.94 -11.91
CA TRP A 127 10.23 1.82 -11.11
C TRP A 127 11.00 0.53 -11.38
N ALA A 128 11.31 0.23 -12.65
CA ALA A 128 12.13 -0.92 -13.02
C ALA A 128 13.59 -0.78 -12.57
N LEU A 129 14.09 0.45 -12.52
CA LEU A 129 15.45 0.78 -12.08
C LEU A 129 15.67 0.51 -10.59
N ILE A 130 14.67 0.65 -9.72
CA ILE A 130 14.88 0.55 -8.26
C ILE A 130 15.35 -0.85 -7.83
N PRO A 131 14.66 -1.96 -8.15
CA PRO A 131 15.07 -3.30 -7.70
C PRO A 131 16.36 -3.77 -8.37
N SER A 132 16.57 -3.38 -9.62
CA SER A 132 17.74 -3.77 -10.41
C SER A 132 18.98 -2.99 -9.98
N MET A 133 18.88 -1.70 -9.71
CA MET A 133 19.95 -0.92 -9.08
C MET A 133 20.25 -1.41 -7.66
N GLU A 134 19.24 -1.77 -6.88
CA GLU A 134 19.46 -2.35 -5.53
C GLU A 134 20.25 -3.66 -5.60
N ARG A 135 19.97 -4.52 -6.61
CA ARG A 135 20.74 -5.75 -6.85
C ARG A 135 22.15 -5.45 -7.35
N ALA A 136 22.30 -4.56 -8.32
CA ALA A 136 23.59 -4.19 -8.89
C ALA A 136 24.51 -3.55 -7.84
N VAL A 137 23.96 -2.66 -7.00
CA VAL A 137 24.69 -2.03 -5.89
C VAL A 137 25.08 -3.07 -4.83
N ARG A 138 24.17 -3.99 -4.45
CA ARG A 138 24.51 -5.08 -3.53
C ARG A 138 25.59 -6.02 -4.09
N GLN A 139 25.52 -6.34 -5.37
CA GLN A 139 26.49 -7.20 -6.04
C GLN A 139 27.86 -6.52 -6.15
N SER A 140 27.89 -5.22 -6.44
CA SER A 140 29.12 -4.44 -6.54
C SER A 140 29.76 -4.16 -5.17
N LEU A 141 28.97 -3.87 -4.12
CA LEU A 141 29.48 -3.75 -2.75
C LEU A 141 30.12 -5.05 -2.25
N ARG A 142 29.58 -6.21 -2.67
CA ARG A 142 30.17 -7.52 -2.37
C ARG A 142 31.47 -7.77 -3.13
N SER A 143 31.60 -7.29 -4.37
CA SER A 143 32.81 -7.49 -5.15
C SER A 143 33.93 -6.52 -4.78
N HIS A 144 33.63 -5.26 -4.43
CA HIS A 144 34.64 -4.19 -4.26
C HIS A 144 34.42 -3.36 -2.97
N PRO A 145 34.83 -3.87 -1.79
CA PRO A 145 34.46 -3.30 -0.49
C PRO A 145 35.18 -2.01 -0.07
N LYS A 146 36.27 -1.58 -0.75
CA LYS A 146 37.14 -0.50 -0.23
C LYS A 146 37.08 0.85 -0.96
N LYS A 147 36.49 0.97 -2.16
CA LYS A 147 36.40 2.26 -2.89
C LYS A 147 35.16 2.47 -3.80
N ALA A 148 34.22 1.53 -3.87
CA ALA A 148 33.41 1.39 -5.09
C ALA A 148 31.92 1.73 -4.97
N TRP A 149 31.46 2.57 -4.04
CA TRP A 149 30.02 2.91 -4.02
C TRP A 149 29.60 3.73 -5.25
N GLN A 150 30.44 4.67 -5.70
CA GLN A 150 30.19 5.46 -6.91
C GLN A 150 30.27 4.59 -8.17
N GLU A 151 31.27 3.69 -8.23
CA GLU A 151 31.48 2.76 -9.34
C GLU A 151 30.37 1.69 -9.41
N ALA A 152 29.86 1.23 -8.26
CA ALA A 152 28.70 0.36 -8.13
C ALA A 152 27.43 0.98 -8.72
N ILE A 153 27.22 2.27 -8.46
CA ILE A 153 26.08 3.02 -8.99
C ILE A 153 26.22 3.18 -10.50
N GLU A 154 27.41 3.50 -11.00
CA GLU A 154 27.64 3.70 -12.43
C GLU A 154 27.44 2.40 -13.24
N ILE A 155 27.95 1.27 -12.74
CA ILE A 155 27.73 -0.06 -13.33
C ILE A 155 26.24 -0.43 -13.27
N GLY A 156 25.57 -0.10 -12.16
CA GLY A 156 24.12 -0.23 -12.03
C GLY A 156 23.39 0.53 -13.13
N ILE A 157 23.66 1.83 -13.30
CA ILE A 157 23.02 2.69 -14.32
C ILE A 157 23.29 2.18 -15.74
N ASN A 158 24.52 1.77 -16.05
CA ASN A 158 24.89 1.33 -17.40
C ASN A 158 24.27 -0.03 -17.78
N SER A 159 24.12 -0.94 -16.82
CA SER A 159 23.43 -2.23 -17.06
C SER A 159 21.96 -2.05 -17.45
N GLN A 160 21.34 -0.98 -16.96
CA GLN A 160 19.92 -0.69 -17.13
C GLN A 160 19.56 -0.04 -18.46
N ARG A 161 20.54 0.54 -19.17
CA ARG A 161 20.33 1.13 -20.51
C ARG A 161 19.93 0.09 -21.55
N HIS A 162 20.21 -1.19 -21.29
CA HIS A 162 19.99 -2.31 -22.22
C HIS A 162 18.84 -3.22 -21.81
N GLU A 163 18.15 -2.97 -20.70
CA GLU A 163 17.01 -3.79 -20.29
C GLU A 163 15.79 -3.52 -21.19
N PRO A 164 15.07 -4.58 -21.61
CA PRO A 164 13.89 -4.44 -22.46
C PRO A 164 12.82 -3.64 -21.72
N ARG A 165 12.33 -2.58 -22.38
CA ARG A 165 11.25 -1.75 -21.85
C ARG A 165 10.02 -2.63 -21.62
N PHE A 166 9.60 -2.75 -20.36
CA PHE A 166 8.39 -3.50 -19.99
C PHE A 166 7.18 -2.98 -20.77
N ALA A 167 6.60 -3.83 -21.61
CA ALA A 167 5.38 -3.53 -22.34
C ALA A 167 4.20 -3.50 -21.36
N VAL A 168 3.52 -2.36 -21.29
CA VAL A 168 2.30 -2.20 -20.51
C VAL A 168 1.25 -3.16 -21.06
N GLU A 169 0.68 -4.05 -20.23
CA GLU A 169 -0.46 -4.85 -20.66
C GLU A 169 -1.60 -3.92 -21.11
N PRO A 170 -2.17 -4.14 -22.31
CA PRO A 170 -3.23 -3.28 -22.82
C PRO A 170 -4.44 -3.33 -21.91
N MET A 171 -5.00 -2.17 -21.62
CA MET A 171 -6.16 -2.02 -20.74
C MET A 171 -7.37 -2.74 -21.33
N ARG A 172 -7.95 -3.69 -20.58
CA ARG A 172 -9.23 -4.34 -20.94
C ARG A 172 -10.31 -3.27 -21.11
N ARG A 173 -11.25 -3.48 -22.04
CA ARG A 173 -12.46 -2.64 -22.12
C ARG A 173 -13.23 -2.65 -20.81
N PHE A 174 -13.77 -1.49 -20.45
CA PHE A 174 -14.62 -1.31 -19.28
C PHE A 174 -15.95 -2.03 -19.48
N ARG A 175 -16.35 -2.88 -18.53
CA ARG A 175 -17.57 -3.70 -18.60
C ARG A 175 -18.56 -3.25 -17.52
N PHE A 176 -19.82 -3.66 -17.66
CA PHE A 176 -20.86 -3.38 -16.66
C PHE A 176 -20.52 -3.91 -15.26
N GLU A 177 -19.83 -5.06 -15.19
CA GLU A 177 -19.29 -5.61 -13.95
C GLU A 177 -18.39 -4.60 -13.20
N ASP A 178 -17.62 -3.79 -13.94
CA ASP A 178 -16.73 -2.77 -13.35
C ASP A 178 -17.53 -1.58 -12.79
N VAL A 179 -18.64 -1.20 -13.44
CA VAL A 179 -19.58 -0.19 -12.92
C VAL A 179 -20.21 -0.64 -11.61
N LEU A 180 -20.67 -1.89 -11.56
CA LEU A 180 -21.23 -2.46 -10.33
C LEU A 180 -20.20 -2.47 -9.20
N GLN A 181 -18.94 -2.78 -9.51
CA GLN A 181 -17.86 -2.73 -8.53
C GLN A 181 -17.61 -1.31 -8.01
N LEU A 182 -17.59 -0.29 -8.88
CA LEU A 182 -17.48 1.11 -8.45
C LEU A 182 -18.61 1.49 -7.50
N PHE A 183 -19.85 1.12 -7.85
CA PHE A 183 -21.00 1.36 -7.00
C PHE A 183 -20.87 0.68 -5.64
N MET A 184 -20.46 -0.59 -5.61
CA MET A 184 -20.24 -1.33 -4.36
C MET A 184 -19.13 -0.72 -3.50
N ILE A 185 -18.02 -0.28 -4.11
CA ILE A 185 -16.94 0.42 -3.39
C ILE A 185 -17.47 1.70 -2.75
N GLY A 186 -18.23 2.50 -3.52
CA GLY A 186 -18.81 3.76 -3.04
C GLY A 186 -19.81 3.53 -1.91
N LEU A 187 -20.71 2.56 -2.07
CA LEU A 187 -21.71 2.21 -1.06
C LEU A 187 -21.06 1.73 0.24
N ILE A 188 -20.09 0.82 0.16
CA ILE A 188 -19.39 0.30 1.34
C ILE A 188 -18.55 1.38 1.99
N GLY A 189 -17.87 2.22 1.20
CA GLY A 189 -17.14 3.36 1.73
C GLY A 189 -18.03 4.34 2.48
N TYR A 190 -19.21 4.64 1.94
CA TYR A 190 -20.21 5.49 2.59
C TYR A 190 -20.74 4.87 3.89
N VAL A 191 -21.20 3.62 3.85
CA VAL A 191 -21.64 2.89 5.05
C VAL A 191 -20.53 2.85 6.10
N SER A 192 -19.27 2.72 5.68
CA SER A 192 -18.16 2.67 6.60
C SER A 192 -17.80 3.99 7.28
N LEU A 193 -18.15 5.12 6.66
CA LEU A 193 -18.00 6.43 7.28
C LEU A 193 -19.14 6.74 8.24
N GLU A 194 -20.37 6.37 7.88
CA GLU A 194 -21.57 6.72 8.66
C GLU A 194 -21.81 5.79 9.84
N TRP A 195 -21.48 4.49 9.72
CA TRP A 195 -21.84 3.49 10.74
C TRP A 195 -20.62 2.93 11.46
N THR A 196 -19.76 2.22 10.73
CA THR A 196 -18.57 1.58 11.31
C THR A 196 -17.58 1.22 10.23
N ILE A 197 -16.29 1.29 10.52
CA ILE A 197 -15.22 1.01 9.54
C ILE A 197 -15.04 -0.47 9.19
N ILE A 198 -15.68 -1.37 9.93
CA ILE A 198 -15.51 -2.82 9.78
C ILE A 198 -15.84 -3.33 8.36
N PRO A 199 -16.94 -2.92 7.70
CA PRO A 199 -17.25 -3.32 6.34
C PRO A 199 -16.15 -2.96 5.35
N TRP A 200 -15.49 -1.81 5.50
CA TRP A 200 -14.37 -1.41 4.66
C TRP A 200 -13.17 -2.33 4.81
N LEU A 201 -12.82 -2.68 6.05
CA LEU A 201 -11.70 -3.59 6.35
C LEU A 201 -11.95 -4.99 5.77
N ILE A 202 -13.20 -5.46 5.81
CA ILE A 202 -13.57 -6.79 5.36
C ILE A 202 -13.80 -6.83 3.85
N TYR A 203 -14.24 -5.75 3.22
CA TYR A 203 -14.68 -5.72 1.82
C TYR A 203 -13.68 -6.32 0.84
N PRO A 204 -12.36 -6.02 0.92
CA PRO A 204 -11.39 -6.64 0.02
C PRO A 204 -11.36 -8.16 0.11
N TYR A 205 -11.75 -8.74 1.23
CA TYR A 205 -11.78 -10.18 1.47
C TYR A 205 -13.11 -10.83 1.08
N VAL A 206 -14.16 -10.04 0.83
CA VAL A 206 -15.45 -10.52 0.31
C VAL A 206 -15.39 -10.64 -1.22
N THR A 207 -14.47 -11.46 -1.71
CA THR A 207 -14.35 -11.83 -3.12
C THR A 207 -14.64 -13.32 -3.31
N LYS A 208 -14.90 -13.77 -4.55
CA LYS A 208 -15.09 -15.20 -4.83
C LYS A 208 -13.91 -16.03 -4.31
N GLY A 209 -12.68 -15.54 -4.45
CA GLY A 209 -11.47 -16.15 -3.87
C GLY A 209 -11.48 -16.14 -2.35
N GLY A 210 -11.78 -15.01 -1.71
CA GLY A 210 -11.80 -14.91 -0.24
C GLY A 210 -12.90 -15.75 0.43
N VAL A 211 -14.07 -15.86 -0.21
CA VAL A 211 -15.18 -16.72 0.26
C VAL A 211 -14.85 -18.21 0.10
N ARG A 212 -14.18 -18.59 -1.00
CA ARG A 212 -13.69 -19.97 -1.18
C ARG A 212 -12.64 -20.34 -0.12
N ASP A 213 -11.74 -19.41 0.19
CA ASP A 213 -10.69 -19.62 1.18
C ASP A 213 -11.26 -19.62 2.62
N ALA A 214 -12.30 -18.84 2.90
CA ALA A 214 -13.02 -18.87 4.18
C ALA A 214 -13.83 -20.16 4.38
N MET A 215 -14.44 -20.72 3.32
CA MET A 215 -15.12 -22.02 3.40
C MET A 215 -14.15 -23.19 3.66
N ALA A 216 -12.88 -23.08 3.25
CA ALA A 216 -11.87 -24.08 3.54
C ALA A 216 -11.50 -24.17 5.04
N PHE A 217 -11.82 -23.15 5.85
CA PHE A 217 -11.67 -23.20 7.31
C PHE A 217 -12.76 -24.00 8.03
N TYR A 218 -13.90 -24.23 7.38
CA TYR A 218 -15.04 -24.95 7.96
C TYR A 218 -15.01 -26.47 7.70
N ARG A 219 -13.93 -26.97 7.09
CA ARG A 219 -13.64 -28.39 6.84
C ARG A 219 -12.40 -28.82 7.60
#